data_AF-A0A6A6EC99-F1
#
_entry.id   AF-A0A6A6EC99-F1
#
_cell.length_a   1.000
_cell.length_b   1.000
_cell.length_c   1.000
_cell.angle_alpha   90.00
_cell.angle_beta   90.00
_cell.angle_gamma   90.00
#
_symmetry.space_group_name_H-M   'P 1'
#
loop_
_entity.id
_entity.type
_entity.pdbx_description
1 polymer ?
#
loop_
_entity_poly.entity_id
_entity_poly.type
_entity_poly.pdbx_seq_one_letter_code
_entity_poly.pdbx_strand_id
1 'polypeptide(L)'
;DTLNLNAAFSLAVSSFLRMGGFTYKPSDLKNMRRFKAGRLTRRCIISSTAGDHVLLRLPRSKTDHQNAGVNIVVAANAFTTDPAYPVANITTLLREGPQEDDQTLFRLRNGAFSRGQVLKLLAKCLQRCGKDSTHYKGHNFRKGTTQHAYNNHLSQEQIQALGRWTSDAFNMYYNTDPMRLYGLQRRFLTGQPSPLSLNLPINQ
;
A
#
# COMPACT_ATOMS: atom_id res chain seq x y z
N ASP A 1 -4.05 18.22 3.87
CA ASP A 1 -3.74 16.82 4.18
C ASP A 1 -4.15 15.85 3.09
N THR A 2 -5.23 16.08 2.34
CA THR A 2 -5.71 15.19 1.26
C THR A 2 -4.59 14.68 0.33
N LEU A 3 -3.76 15.58 -0.23
CA LEU A 3 -2.65 15.18 -1.10
C LEU A 3 -1.66 14.22 -0.42
N ASN A 4 -1.29 14.49 0.83
CA ASN A 4 -0.38 13.63 1.60
C ASN A 4 -1.05 12.28 1.93
N LEU A 5 -2.34 12.28 2.27
CA LEU A 5 -3.08 11.05 2.57
C LEU A 5 -3.25 10.18 1.32
N ASN A 6 -3.64 10.77 0.18
CA ASN A 6 -3.80 10.05 -1.08
C ASN A 6 -2.48 9.44 -1.53
N ALA A 7 -1.40 10.22 -1.54
CA ALA A 7 -0.07 9.72 -1.88
C ALA A 7 0.42 8.64 -0.90
N ALA A 8 0.24 8.83 0.41
CA ALA A 8 0.66 7.85 1.40
C ALA A 8 -0.12 6.54 1.30
N PHE A 9 -1.44 6.60 1.14
CA PHE A 9 -2.29 5.41 1.12
C PHE A 9 -2.15 4.64 -0.17
N SER A 10 -2.17 5.32 -1.33
CA SER A 10 -1.93 4.66 -2.62
C SER A 10 -0.55 4.02 -2.66
N LEU A 11 0.51 4.75 -2.28
CA LEU A 11 1.87 4.19 -2.24
C LEU A 11 1.97 3.02 -1.25
N ALA A 12 1.36 3.13 -0.06
CA ALA A 12 1.38 2.07 0.92
C ALA A 12 0.68 0.79 0.41
N VAL A 13 -0.45 0.94 -0.29
CA VAL A 13 -1.16 -0.18 -0.90
C VAL A 13 -0.31 -0.80 -2.01
N SER A 14 0.15 -0.01 -2.98
CA SER A 14 0.90 -0.53 -4.14
C SER A 14 2.28 -1.10 -3.78
N SER A 15 2.88 -0.66 -2.67
CA SER A 15 4.17 -1.16 -2.18
C SER A 15 4.08 -2.14 -1.01
N PHE A 16 2.88 -2.58 -0.63
CA PHE A 16 2.64 -3.49 0.50
C PHE A 16 3.29 -3.00 1.82
N LEU A 17 3.26 -1.69 2.07
CA LEU A 17 3.93 -1.10 3.23
C LEU A 17 3.14 -1.37 4.52
N ARG A 18 3.88 -1.66 5.59
CA ARG A 18 3.31 -1.59 6.95
C ARG A 18 3.09 -0.12 7.30
N MET A 19 2.07 0.17 8.11
CA MET A 19 1.82 1.52 8.65
C MET A 19 3.08 2.17 9.24
N GLY A 20 3.90 1.41 9.98
CA GLY A 20 5.13 1.92 10.57
C GLY A 20 6.26 2.23 9.57
N GLY A 21 6.12 1.78 8.32
CA GLY A 21 7.09 2.05 7.24
C GLY A 21 6.89 3.42 6.59
N PHE A 22 5.69 3.98 6.60
CA PHE A 22 5.38 5.29 5.99
C PHE A 22 4.89 6.35 6.99
N THR A 23 4.93 6.05 8.29
CA THR A 23 4.64 6.99 9.38
C THR A 23 5.85 7.18 10.29
N TYR A 24 5.92 8.31 10.98
CA TYR A 24 6.99 8.61 11.94
C TYR A 24 6.46 9.36 13.16
N LYS A 25 7.19 9.29 14.26
CA LYS A 25 6.87 10.07 15.47
C LYS A 25 7.55 11.44 15.41
N PRO A 26 7.00 12.49 16.03
CA PRO A 26 7.69 13.77 16.16
C PRO A 26 9.09 13.62 16.78
N SER A 27 9.24 12.72 17.76
CA SER A 27 10.53 12.39 18.38
C SER A 27 11.57 11.85 17.41
N ASP A 28 11.17 11.23 16.30
CA ASP A 28 12.10 10.70 15.30
C ASP A 28 12.87 11.84 14.60
N LEU A 29 12.29 13.04 14.54
CA LEU A 29 12.92 14.23 13.94
C LEU A 29 14.00 14.86 14.82
N LYS A 30 14.09 14.48 16.11
CA LYS A 30 15.15 14.98 17.02
C LYS A 30 16.54 14.51 16.61
N ASN A 31 16.64 13.36 15.92
CA ASN A 31 17.90 12.84 15.40
C ASN A 31 17.79 12.63 13.89
N MET A 32 18.06 13.69 13.13
CA MET A 32 17.93 13.68 11.67
C MET A 32 18.84 12.65 10.99
N ARG A 33 20.02 12.36 11.54
CA ARG A 33 20.91 11.31 10.99
C ARG A 33 20.22 9.95 11.03
N ARG A 34 19.63 9.60 12.18
CA ARG A 34 18.88 8.36 12.35
C ARG A 34 17.58 8.36 11.55
N PHE A 35 16.93 9.51 11.42
CA PHE A 35 15.73 9.66 10.61
C PHE A 35 16.00 9.31 9.14
N LYS A 36 17.00 9.95 8.53
CA LYS A 36 17.38 9.74 7.12
C LYS A 36 17.75 8.27 6.84
N ALA A 37 18.40 7.61 7.78
CA ALA A 37 18.80 6.21 7.64
C ALA A 37 17.64 5.20 7.81
N GLY A 38 16.54 5.58 8.45
CA GLY A 38 15.51 4.63 8.88
C GLY A 38 14.06 4.97 8.50
N ARG A 39 13.80 6.15 7.91
CA ARG A 39 12.47 6.65 7.59
C ARG A 39 12.39 7.12 6.14
N LEU A 40 11.18 7.11 5.59
CA LEU A 40 10.94 7.61 4.24
C LEU A 40 11.13 9.12 4.19
N THR A 41 12.05 9.54 3.33
CA THR A 41 12.32 10.93 2.97
C THR A 41 11.96 11.16 1.50
N ARG A 42 12.04 12.41 1.03
CA ARG A 42 11.76 12.75 -0.37
C ARG A 42 12.72 12.01 -1.33
N ARG A 43 13.99 11.89 -0.98
CA ARG A 43 14.99 11.12 -1.74
C ARG A 43 14.73 9.62 -1.85
N CYS A 44 13.81 9.08 -1.05
CA CYS A 44 13.43 7.68 -1.17
C CYS A 44 12.57 7.42 -2.42
N ILE A 45 12.15 8.47 -3.14
CA ILE A 45 11.39 8.36 -4.37
C ILE A 45 12.28 8.75 -5.55
N ILE A 46 12.46 7.82 -6.49
CA ILE A 46 13.20 8.05 -7.72
C ILE A 46 12.25 7.75 -8.88
N SER A 47 11.95 8.77 -9.69
CA SER A 47 11.12 8.60 -10.88
C SER A 47 11.92 7.96 -12.01
N SER A 48 11.30 7.03 -12.74
CA SER A 48 11.86 6.49 -13.97
C SER A 48 12.00 7.59 -15.03
N THR A 49 13.10 7.57 -15.78
CA THR A 49 13.30 8.45 -16.94
C THR A 49 12.30 8.15 -18.06
N ALA A 50 11.85 6.90 -18.19
CA ALA A 50 10.83 6.48 -19.15
C ALA A 50 9.39 6.80 -18.68
N GLY A 51 9.20 7.20 -17.42
CA GLY A 51 7.88 7.52 -16.86
C GLY A 51 6.98 6.30 -16.59
N ASP A 52 7.51 5.09 -16.71
CA ASP A 52 6.81 3.82 -16.60
C ASP A 52 6.78 3.24 -15.17
N HIS A 53 7.57 3.80 -14.25
CA HIS A 53 7.56 3.41 -12.85
C HIS A 53 8.17 4.47 -11.92
N VAL A 54 7.99 4.25 -10.62
CA VAL A 54 8.70 4.93 -9.54
C VAL A 54 9.41 3.88 -8.69
N LEU A 55 10.68 4.13 -8.35
CA LEU A 55 11.40 3.35 -7.36
C LEU A 55 11.21 3.97 -5.98
N LEU A 56 10.61 3.20 -5.07
CA LEU A 56 10.56 3.50 -3.65
C LEU A 56 11.70 2.77 -2.93
N ARG A 57 12.67 3.52 -2.42
CA ARG A 57 13.66 3.03 -1.47
C ARG A 57 13.03 2.95 -0.08
N LEU A 58 12.87 1.75 0.46
CA LEU A 58 12.48 1.54 1.85
C LEU A 58 13.75 1.32 2.69
N PRO A 59 14.18 2.29 3.53
CA PRO A 59 15.46 2.21 4.24
C PRO A 59 15.50 1.10 5.30
N ARG A 60 14.33 0.71 5.81
CA ARG A 60 14.22 -0.33 6.83
C ARG A 60 12.97 -1.17 6.62
N SER A 61 13.15 -2.48 6.69
CA SER A 61 12.04 -3.44 6.76
C SER A 61 12.03 -4.16 8.11
N LYS A 62 10.93 -4.84 8.46
CA LYS A 62 10.81 -5.54 9.76
C LYS A 62 11.82 -6.68 9.90
N THR A 63 12.18 -7.33 8.79
CA THR A 63 13.10 -8.48 8.73
C THR A 63 14.51 -8.09 8.30
N ASP A 64 14.74 -6.81 8.06
CA ASP A 64 16.03 -6.28 7.66
C ASP A 64 16.84 -5.89 8.90
N HIS A 65 17.51 -6.89 9.48
CA HIS A 65 18.35 -6.71 10.66
C HIS A 65 19.58 -5.84 10.39
N GLN A 66 20.04 -5.80 9.13
CA GLN A 66 21.21 -5.05 8.70
C GLN A 66 20.88 -3.61 8.27
N ASN A 67 19.59 -3.25 8.18
CA ASN A 67 19.10 -2.00 7.57
C ASN A 67 19.68 -1.78 6.16
N ALA A 68 19.88 -2.88 5.42
CA ALA A 68 20.36 -2.86 4.05
C ALA A 68 19.35 -2.18 3.11
N GLY A 69 18.10 -2.04 3.52
CA GLY A 69 16.99 -1.44 2.78
C GLY A 69 16.59 -2.23 1.54
N VAL A 70 15.42 -1.94 0.99
CA VAL A 70 14.94 -2.59 -0.25
C VAL A 70 14.37 -1.58 -1.22
N ASN A 71 14.58 -1.80 -2.52
CA ASN A 71 13.94 -1.03 -3.57
C ASN A 71 12.63 -1.71 -3.97
N ILE A 72 11.56 -0.93 -4.04
CA ILE A 72 10.24 -1.40 -4.44
C ILE A 72 9.89 -0.66 -5.72
N VAL A 73 9.68 -1.41 -6.80
CA VAL A 73 9.21 -0.87 -8.07
C VAL A 73 7.70 -0.67 -7.96
N VAL A 74 7.24 0.56 -8.20
CA VAL A 74 5.82 0.91 -8.28
C VAL A 74 5.53 1.22 -9.73
N ALA A 75 4.88 0.28 -10.41
CA ALA A 75 4.53 0.41 -11.81
C ALA A 75 3.61 1.60 -12.05
N ALA A 76 3.87 2.31 -13.13
CA ALA A 76 2.99 3.32 -13.67
C ALA A 76 2.01 2.66 -14.66
N ASN A 77 0.76 3.13 -14.63
CA ASN A 77 -0.21 2.93 -15.68
C ASN A 77 -0.60 4.32 -16.20
N ALA A 78 -0.03 4.74 -17.33
CA ALA A 78 -0.28 6.06 -17.91
C ALA A 78 -1.75 6.27 -18.35
N PHE A 79 -2.52 5.21 -18.49
CA PHE A 79 -3.89 5.24 -18.99
C PHE A 79 -4.96 5.17 -17.90
N THR A 80 -4.58 5.01 -16.63
CA THR A 80 -5.57 4.93 -15.55
C THR A 80 -6.12 6.30 -15.20
N THR A 81 -7.44 6.36 -15.01
CA THR A 81 -8.14 7.51 -14.43
C THR A 81 -8.44 7.31 -12.94
N ASP A 82 -7.94 6.22 -12.34
CA ASP A 82 -8.18 5.91 -10.93
C ASP A 82 -7.54 6.98 -10.03
N PRO A 83 -8.32 7.71 -9.22
CA PRO A 83 -7.78 8.70 -8.28
C PRO A 83 -6.88 8.08 -7.20
N ALA A 84 -6.94 6.76 -6.98
CA ALA A 84 -6.06 6.03 -6.09
C ALA A 84 -4.71 5.64 -6.74
N TYR A 85 -4.42 6.12 -7.95
CA TYR A 85 -3.20 5.79 -8.67
C TYR A 85 -1.93 6.34 -7.99
N PRO A 86 -0.98 5.47 -7.58
CA PRO A 86 0.14 5.85 -6.72
C PRO A 86 1.15 6.78 -7.38
N VAL A 87 1.50 6.54 -8.64
CA VAL A 87 2.55 7.30 -9.33
C VAL A 87 2.11 8.75 -9.58
N ALA A 88 0.86 8.97 -9.98
CA ALA A 88 0.33 10.33 -10.10
C ALA A 88 0.29 11.02 -8.72
N ASN A 89 -0.27 10.37 -7.70
CA ASN A 89 -0.38 10.97 -6.37
C ASN A 89 0.98 11.33 -5.77
N ILE A 90 2.00 10.46 -5.89
CA ILE A 90 3.35 10.76 -5.37
C ILE A 90 4.03 11.86 -6.18
N THR A 91 3.88 11.86 -7.51
CA THR A 91 4.46 12.89 -8.39
C THR A 91 3.85 14.26 -8.10
N THR A 92 2.53 14.34 -7.95
CA THR A 92 1.83 15.58 -7.58
C THR A 92 2.25 16.05 -6.18
N LEU A 93 2.39 15.15 -5.20
CA LEU A 93 2.91 15.50 -3.88
C LEU A 93 4.34 16.05 -3.94
N LEU A 94 5.19 15.50 -4.81
CA LEU A 94 6.56 15.98 -4.99
C LEU A 94 6.59 17.39 -5.60
N ARG A 95 5.74 17.63 -6.59
CA ARG A 95 5.63 18.90 -7.33
C ARG A 95 4.99 20.03 -6.53
N GLU A 96 3.85 19.79 -5.89
CA GLU A 96 3.05 20.84 -5.23
C GLU A 96 3.54 21.19 -3.81
N GLY A 97 4.41 20.37 -3.24
CA GLY A 97 4.96 20.58 -1.91
C GLY A 97 6.48 20.51 -1.88
N PRO A 98 7.21 21.29 -2.68
CA PRO A 98 8.66 21.17 -2.80
C PRO A 98 9.34 21.25 -1.42
N GLN A 99 10.27 20.34 -1.21
CA GLN A 99 11.02 20.19 0.04
C GLN A 99 12.39 19.61 -0.30
N GLU A 100 13.38 19.92 0.53
CA GLU A 100 14.69 19.28 0.45
C GLU A 100 14.57 17.75 0.51
N ASP A 101 15.46 17.08 -0.21
CA ASP A 101 15.54 15.62 -0.34
C ASP A 101 15.44 14.84 0.98
N ASP A 102 16.04 15.39 2.04
CA ASP A 102 16.13 14.76 3.36
C ASP A 102 14.91 15.01 4.26
N GLN A 103 13.95 15.81 3.80
CA GLN A 103 12.71 16.04 4.54
C GLN A 103 11.80 14.82 4.49
N THR A 104 10.85 14.78 5.41
CA THR A 104 9.86 13.70 5.52
C THR A 104 9.09 13.53 4.22
N LEU A 105 8.92 12.29 3.73
CA LEU A 105 8.14 12.07 2.49
C LEU A 105 6.69 12.56 2.61
N PHE A 106 6.08 12.33 3.77
CA PHE A 106 4.71 12.73 4.08
C PHE A 106 4.68 13.62 5.32
N ARG A 107 3.75 14.57 5.37
CA ARG A 107 3.49 15.43 6.52
C ARG A 107 2.01 15.79 6.61
N LEU A 108 1.58 16.20 7.80
CA LEU A 108 0.26 16.81 7.99
C LEU A 108 0.45 18.32 8.15
N ARG A 109 -0.58 19.10 7.82
CA ARG A 109 -0.58 20.56 8.03
C ARG A 109 -0.26 20.92 9.48
N ASN A 110 -0.78 20.14 10.42
CA ASN A 110 -0.67 20.40 11.86
C ASN A 110 0.39 19.50 12.55
N GLY A 111 1.37 18.99 11.81
CA GLY A 111 2.53 18.31 12.39
C GLY A 111 2.90 16.99 11.72
N ALA A 112 3.47 16.08 12.53
CA ALA A 112 4.05 14.83 12.03
C ALA A 112 3.00 13.90 11.41
N PHE A 113 3.40 13.18 10.36
CA PHE A 113 2.64 12.07 9.78
C PHE A 113 2.70 10.82 10.67
N SER A 114 2.19 10.97 11.90
CA SER A 114 2.22 9.94 12.93
C SER A 114 1.08 8.96 12.78
N ARG A 115 1.32 7.70 13.16
CA ARG A 115 0.32 6.63 13.09
C ARG A 115 -1.03 7.02 13.68
N GLY A 116 -1.04 7.64 14.87
CA GLY A 116 -2.28 8.02 15.55
C GLY A 116 -3.07 9.09 14.77
N GLN A 117 -2.39 10.14 14.32
CA GLN A 117 -3.02 11.21 13.53
C GLN A 117 -3.54 10.69 12.19
N VAL A 118 -2.73 9.88 11.50
CA VAL A 118 -3.10 9.30 10.19
C VAL A 118 -4.29 8.35 10.31
N LEU A 119 -4.34 7.50 11.36
CA LEU A 119 -5.50 6.64 11.60
C LEU A 119 -6.76 7.44 11.94
N LYS A 120 -6.63 8.52 12.73
CA LYS A 120 -7.75 9.42 13.03
C LYS A 120 -8.29 10.08 11.76
N LEU A 121 -7.40 10.51 10.85
CA LEU A 121 -7.81 11.07 9.56
C LEU A 121 -8.43 10.03 8.64
N LEU A 122 -7.88 8.82 8.58
CA LEU A 122 -8.45 7.71 7.83
C LEU A 122 -9.87 7.38 8.32
N ALA A 123 -10.07 7.29 9.64
CA ALA A 123 -11.39 7.05 10.22
C ALA A 123 -12.40 8.14 9.82
N LYS A 124 -12.00 9.42 9.87
CA LYS A 124 -12.84 10.53 9.41
C LYS A 124 -13.19 10.42 7.93
N CYS A 125 -12.24 10.04 7.08
CA CYS A 125 -12.49 9.83 5.65
C CYS A 125 -13.49 8.69 5.43
N LEU A 126 -13.32 7.55 6.13
CA LEU A 126 -14.24 6.41 6.03
C LEU A 126 -15.66 6.76 6.48
N GLN A 127 -15.80 7.48 7.60
CA GLN A 127 -17.09 7.93 8.11
C GLN A 127 -17.81 8.84 7.10
N ARG A 128 -17.07 9.74 6.42
CA ARG A 128 -17.63 10.59 5.35
C ARG A 128 -18.12 9.78 4.15
N CYS A 129 -17.53 8.62 3.91
CA CYS A 129 -17.97 7.67 2.89
C CYS A 129 -19.05 6.68 3.39
N GLY A 130 -19.62 6.90 4.58
CA GLY A 130 -20.62 6.00 5.17
C GLY A 130 -20.08 4.62 5.57
N LYS A 131 -18.76 4.49 5.77
CA LYS A 131 -18.12 3.23 6.17
C LYS A 131 -17.80 3.25 7.66
N ASP A 132 -18.06 2.13 8.32
CA ASP A 132 -17.62 1.94 9.70
C ASP A 132 -16.08 1.89 9.77
N SER A 133 -15.51 2.72 10.63
CA SER A 133 -14.06 2.86 10.81
C SER A 133 -13.49 1.97 11.92
N THR A 134 -14.33 1.36 12.78
CA THR A 134 -13.89 0.58 13.95
C THR A 134 -12.94 -0.57 13.59
N HIS A 135 -13.18 -1.18 12.42
CA HIS A 135 -12.38 -2.29 11.94
C HIS A 135 -11.10 -1.86 11.23
N TYR A 136 -10.93 -0.60 10.83
CA TYR A 136 -9.79 -0.11 10.03
C TYR A 136 -8.58 0.24 10.89
N LYS A 137 -7.72 -0.75 11.12
CA LYS A 137 -6.45 -0.60 11.84
C LYS A 137 -5.28 -0.47 10.88
N GLY A 138 -4.14 0.05 11.34
CA GLY A 138 -2.95 0.21 10.49
C GLY A 138 -2.39 -1.10 9.91
N HIS A 139 -2.73 -2.26 10.49
CA HIS A 139 -2.39 -3.56 9.91
C HIS A 139 -3.20 -3.88 8.63
N ASN A 140 -4.40 -3.29 8.51
CA ASN A 140 -5.32 -3.56 7.43
C ASN A 140 -4.84 -3.07 6.08
N PHE A 141 -3.87 -2.14 6.03
CA PHE A 141 -3.21 -1.78 4.76
C PHE A 141 -2.60 -3.02 4.12
N ARG A 142 -1.70 -3.73 4.83
CA ARG A 142 -1.11 -4.94 4.27
C ARG A 142 -2.13 -6.06 4.09
N LYS A 143 -3.04 -6.26 5.05
CA LYS A 143 -4.06 -7.31 4.94
C LYS A 143 -4.93 -7.08 3.69
N GLY A 144 -5.48 -5.88 3.54
CA GLY A 144 -6.31 -5.46 2.42
C GLY A 144 -5.57 -5.51 1.09
N THR A 145 -4.32 -5.05 1.03
CA THR A 145 -3.49 -5.21 -0.18
C THR A 145 -3.30 -6.68 -0.55
N THR A 146 -3.10 -7.57 0.43
CA THR A 146 -2.93 -9.01 0.19
C THR A 146 -4.21 -9.60 -0.39
N GLN A 147 -5.37 -9.30 0.21
CA GLN A 147 -6.67 -9.69 -0.34
C GLN A 147 -6.90 -9.13 -1.74
N HIS A 148 -6.54 -7.87 -2.00
CA HIS A 148 -6.67 -7.26 -3.31
C HIS A 148 -5.80 -7.97 -4.36
N ALA A 149 -4.53 -8.25 -4.04
CA ALA A 149 -3.65 -9.00 -4.92
C ALA A 149 -4.18 -10.42 -5.19
N TYR A 150 -4.67 -11.09 -4.15
CA TYR A 150 -5.34 -12.37 -4.29
C TYR A 150 -6.53 -12.27 -5.23
N ASN A 151 -7.43 -11.30 -5.06
CA ASN A 151 -8.60 -11.09 -5.91
C ASN A 151 -8.23 -10.80 -7.37
N ASN A 152 -7.06 -10.21 -7.63
CA ASN A 152 -6.50 -10.02 -8.97
C ASN A 152 -5.78 -11.26 -9.51
N HIS A 153 -6.02 -12.43 -8.93
CA HIS A 153 -5.48 -13.73 -9.37
C HIS A 153 -3.96 -13.87 -9.31
N LEU A 154 -3.27 -13.08 -8.48
CA LEU A 154 -1.85 -13.32 -8.23
C LEU A 154 -1.68 -14.64 -7.44
N SER A 155 -0.61 -15.37 -7.76
CA SER A 155 -0.24 -16.59 -7.04
C SER A 155 0.27 -16.26 -5.63
N GLN A 156 0.32 -17.28 -4.76
CA GLN A 156 0.87 -17.13 -3.41
C GLN A 156 2.32 -16.63 -3.48
N GLU A 157 3.13 -17.17 -4.38
CA GLU A 157 4.54 -16.79 -4.57
C GLU A 157 4.67 -15.34 -5.04
N GLN A 158 3.82 -14.89 -5.97
CA GLN A 158 3.81 -13.51 -6.44
C GLN A 158 3.41 -12.53 -5.34
N ILE A 159 2.38 -12.86 -4.56
CA ILE A 159 1.95 -12.06 -3.41
C ILE A 159 3.07 -12.02 -2.36
N GLN A 160 3.69 -13.17 -2.07
CA GLN A 160 4.81 -13.28 -1.15
C GLN A 160 5.97 -12.37 -1.54
N ALA A 161 6.34 -12.39 -2.82
CA ALA A 161 7.40 -11.57 -3.40
C ALA A 161 7.05 -10.07 -3.29
N LEU A 162 5.86 -9.65 -3.73
CA LEU A 162 5.42 -8.25 -3.69
C LEU A 162 5.40 -7.69 -2.27
N GLY A 163 4.91 -8.46 -1.31
CA GLY A 163 4.88 -8.03 0.09
C GLY A 163 6.15 -8.28 0.87
N ARG A 164 7.12 -8.99 0.28
CA ARG A 164 8.42 -9.30 0.89
C ARG A 164 8.26 -10.08 2.19
N TRP A 165 7.44 -11.12 2.16
CA TRP A 165 7.27 -12.03 3.30
C TRP A 165 8.28 -13.17 3.23
N THR A 166 8.96 -13.43 4.33
CA THR A 166 9.91 -14.55 4.46
C THR A 166 9.24 -15.84 4.94
N SER A 167 7.94 -15.81 5.26
CA SER A 167 7.15 -16.94 5.73
C SER A 167 5.71 -16.83 5.23
N ASP A 168 4.99 -17.94 5.31
CA ASP A 168 3.60 -18.09 4.83
C ASP A 168 2.55 -17.46 5.75
N ALA A 169 2.95 -16.68 6.76
CA ALA A 169 2.02 -16.01 7.69
C ALA A 169 1.03 -15.05 6.99
N PHE A 170 1.32 -14.65 5.74
CA PHE A 170 0.42 -13.82 4.94
C PHE A 170 -0.78 -14.59 4.37
N ASN A 171 -0.77 -15.92 4.38
CA ASN A 171 -1.90 -16.73 3.93
C ASN A 171 -3.17 -16.46 4.75
N MET A 172 -3.04 -16.02 6.00
CA MET A 172 -4.16 -15.59 6.85
C MET A 172 -4.75 -14.22 6.47
N TYR A 173 -4.18 -13.52 5.47
CA TYR A 173 -4.61 -12.16 5.13
C TYR A 173 -5.65 -12.10 4.04
N TYR A 174 -5.92 -13.21 3.35
CA TYR A 174 -6.94 -13.29 2.33
C TYR A 174 -7.80 -14.54 2.50
N ASN A 175 -9.06 -14.42 2.09
CA ASN A 175 -10.01 -15.53 2.00
C ASN A 175 -10.48 -15.67 0.55
N THR A 176 -10.84 -16.90 0.18
CA THR A 176 -11.47 -17.18 -1.12
C THR A 176 -12.96 -16.93 -1.00
N ASP A 177 -13.52 -16.09 -1.87
CA ASP A 177 -14.96 -15.88 -1.91
C ASP A 177 -15.70 -17.05 -2.61
N PRO A 178 -17.00 -17.24 -2.36
CA PRO A 178 -17.78 -18.32 -2.96
C PRO A 178 -17.80 -18.32 -4.49
N MET A 179 -17.76 -17.15 -5.14
CA MET A 179 -17.75 -17.05 -6.60
C MET A 179 -16.47 -17.63 -7.18
N ARG A 180 -15.33 -17.31 -6.57
CA ARG A 180 -14.05 -17.89 -6.95
C ARG A 180 -13.98 -19.39 -6.65
N LEU A 181 -14.49 -19.85 -5.50
CA LEU A 181 -14.57 -21.28 -5.18
C LEU A 181 -15.41 -22.03 -6.22
N TYR A 182 -16.54 -21.47 -6.64
CA TYR A 182 -17.36 -22.03 -7.70
C TYR A 182 -16.57 -22.16 -9.02
N GLY A 183 -15.88 -21.09 -9.43
CA GLY A 183 -15.04 -21.13 -10.63
C GLY A 183 -13.93 -22.19 -10.57
N LEU A 184 -13.31 -22.37 -9.41
CA LEU A 184 -12.30 -23.41 -9.17
C LEU A 184 -12.93 -24.82 -9.20
N GLN A 185 -14.08 -25.00 -8.56
CA GLN A 185 -14.80 -26.28 -8.55
C GLN A 185 -15.22 -26.71 -9.96
N ARG A 186 -15.70 -25.76 -10.77
CA ARG A 186 -16.03 -26.00 -12.18
C ARG A 186 -14.81 -26.46 -12.96
N ARG A 187 -13.69 -25.75 -12.84
CA ARG A 187 -12.41 -26.12 -13.48
C ARG A 187 -11.96 -27.51 -13.08
N PHE A 188 -12.08 -27.87 -11.80
CA PHE A 188 -11.76 -29.20 -11.29
C PHE A 188 -12.61 -30.30 -11.94
N LEU A 189 -13.92 -30.07 -12.08
CA LEU A 189 -14.84 -31.06 -12.65
C LEU A 189 -14.76 -31.20 -14.18
N THR A 190 -14.50 -30.11 -14.91
CA THR A 190 -14.62 -30.09 -16.37
C THR A 190 -13.29 -29.94 -17.12
N GLY A 191 -12.21 -29.59 -16.42
CA GLY A 191 -10.95 -29.18 -17.05
C GLY A 191 -11.01 -27.83 -17.79
N GLN A 192 -12.15 -27.12 -17.76
CA GLN A 192 -12.38 -25.89 -18.50
C GLN A 192 -12.56 -24.68 -17.57
N PRO A 193 -12.06 -23.47 -17.92
CA PRO A 193 -12.32 -22.25 -17.15
C PRO A 193 -13.82 -21.95 -17.09
N SER A 194 -14.27 -21.32 -16.00
CA SER A 194 -15.68 -20.92 -15.87
C SER A 194 -16.04 -19.93 -16.99
N PRO A 195 -17.15 -20.11 -17.72
CA PRO A 195 -17.65 -19.07 -18.60
C PRO A 195 -17.96 -17.82 -17.76
N LEU A 196 -17.68 -16.66 -18.33
CA LEU A 196 -17.90 -15.32 -17.77
C LEU A 196 -19.42 -15.04 -17.69
N SER A 197 -20.13 -15.71 -16.78
CA SER A 197 -21.50 -15.38 -16.36
C SER A 197 -21.86 -16.28 -15.18
N LEU A 198 -22.01 -15.73 -13.97
CA LEU A 198 -22.90 -16.36 -12.99
C LEU A 198 -23.48 -15.31 -12.04
N ASN A 199 -24.76 -15.00 -12.21
CA ASN A 199 -25.59 -14.40 -11.18
C ASN A 199 -25.80 -15.48 -10.11
N LEU A 200 -25.15 -15.34 -8.96
CA LEU A 200 -25.49 -16.15 -7.79
C LEU A 200 -26.74 -15.55 -7.12
N PRO A 201 -27.68 -16.37 -6.62
CA PRO A 201 -28.77 -15.86 -5.80
C PRO A 201 -28.19 -15.28 -4.52
N ILE A 202 -28.55 -14.03 -4.22
CA ILE A 202 -28.34 -13.43 -2.90
C ILE A 202 -29.35 -14.11 -1.99
N ASN A 203 -28.89 -15.02 -1.13
CA ASN A 203 -29.73 -15.48 -0.02
C ASN A 203 -29.99 -14.28 0.90
N GLN A 204 -31.27 -13.93 1.03
CA GLN A 204 -31.80 -12.95 1.99
C GLN A 204 -31.59 -13.42 3.43
#